data_AF-A0A2U1KEJ7-F1
#
_entry.id   AF-A0A2U1KEJ7-F1
#
_cell.length_a   1.000
_cell.length_b   1.000
_cell.length_c   1.000
_cell.angle_alpha   90.00
_cell.angle_beta   90.00
_cell.angle_gamma   90.00
#
_symmetry.space_group_name_H-M   'P 1'
#
loop_
_entity.id
_entity.type
_entity.pdbx_description
1 polymer ?
#
loop_
_entity_poly.entity_id
_entity_poly.type
_entity_poly.pdbx_seq_one_letter_code
_entity_poly.pdbx_strand_id
1 'polypeptide(L)'
;MALHLLEKLIAFDPADRRRISDEEALADPYFYGLANLETEPSKQLISKFEFEFERRRLTKNDVRELIYRELVYEALVKVHA
;
A
#
# COMPACT_ATOMS: atom_id res chain seq x y z
N MET A 1 -5.07 -15.66 22.20
CA MET A 1 -5.58 -14.58 21.30
C MET A 1 -4.51 -14.19 20.30
N ALA A 2 -3.39 -13.59 20.73
CA ALA A 2 -2.28 -13.21 19.82
C ALA A 2 -1.71 -14.34 18.94
N LEU A 3 -1.54 -15.55 19.51
CA LEU A 3 -1.01 -16.70 18.76
C LEU A 3 -1.92 -17.13 17.60
N HIS A 4 -3.24 -16.98 17.75
CA HIS A 4 -4.20 -17.34 16.70
C HIS A 4 -4.14 -16.36 15.51
N LEU A 5 -3.97 -15.07 15.79
CA LEU A 5 -3.73 -14.05 14.76
C LEU A 5 -2.39 -14.31 14.04
N LEU A 6 -1.35 -14.61 14.82
CA LEU A 6 -0.02 -14.89 14.28
C LEU A 6 -0.02 -16.08 13.32
N GLU A 7 -0.68 -17.19 13.69
CA GLU A 7 -0.84 -18.38 12.83
C GLU A 7 -1.46 -18.05 11.46
N LYS A 8 -2.44 -17.13 11.41
CA LYS A 8 -3.06 -16.69 10.15
C LYS A 8 -2.17 -15.76 9.33
N LEU A 9 -1.35 -14.93 9.98
CA LEU A 9 -0.43 -14.00 9.30
C LEU A 9 0.77 -14.72 8.67
N ILE A 10 1.23 -15.81 9.29
CA ILE A 10 2.42 -16.58 8.85
C ILE A 10 2.07 -17.81 8.01
N ALA A 11 0.86 -17.85 7.43
CA ALA A 11 0.48 -18.92 6.50
C ALA A 11 1.51 -19.03 5.36
N PHE A 12 1.99 -20.25 5.12
CA PHE A 12 3.09 -20.49 4.18
C PHE A 12 2.68 -20.25 2.72
N ASP A 13 1.46 -20.65 2.36
CA ASP A 13 0.89 -20.37 1.04
C ASP A 13 0.18 -19.00 1.06
N PRO A 14 0.62 -18.02 0.25
CA PRO A 14 -0.04 -16.72 0.19
C PRO A 14 -1.47 -16.79 -0.38
N ALA A 15 -1.81 -17.87 -1.09
CA ALA A 15 -3.17 -18.16 -1.55
C ALA A 15 -3.97 -19.01 -0.56
N ASP A 16 -3.40 -19.40 0.59
CA ASP A 16 -4.15 -20.10 1.62
C ASP A 16 -5.31 -19.20 2.07
N ARG A 17 -6.53 -19.71 1.93
CA ARG A 17 -7.77 -19.07 2.35
C ARG A 17 -7.81 -18.78 3.86
N ARG A 18 -6.92 -19.39 4.66
CA ARG A 18 -6.74 -19.09 6.08
C ARG A 18 -5.93 -17.82 6.34
N ARG A 19 -5.22 -17.30 5.34
CA ARG A 19 -4.49 -16.04 5.45
C ARG A 19 -5.51 -14.91 5.58
N ILE A 20 -5.37 -14.16 6.66
CA ILE A 20 -6.27 -13.06 7.01
C ILE A 20 -5.95 -11.84 6.13
N SER A 21 -6.97 -11.08 5.71
CA SER A 21 -6.73 -9.78 5.05
C SER A 21 -6.20 -8.75 6.06
N ASP A 22 -5.63 -7.66 5.56
CA ASP A 22 -5.19 -6.54 6.39
C ASP A 22 -6.36 -5.90 7.15
N GLU A 23 -7.52 -5.74 6.52
CA GLU A 23 -8.71 -5.21 7.21
C GLU A 23 -9.25 -6.20 8.27
N GLU A 24 -9.29 -7.49 7.95
CA GLU A 24 -9.71 -8.53 8.89
C GLU A 24 -8.74 -8.64 10.08
N ALA A 25 -7.44 -8.44 9.86
CA ALA A 25 -6.43 -8.47 10.90
C ALA A 25 -6.58 -7.29 11.88
N LEU A 26 -6.84 -6.09 11.38
CA LEU A 26 -7.08 -4.91 12.22
C LEU A 26 -8.39 -5.01 13.01
N ALA A 27 -9.38 -5.75 12.50
CA ALA A 27 -10.63 -6.04 13.20
C ALA A 27 -10.51 -7.18 14.23
N ASP A 28 -9.36 -7.86 14.34
CA ASP A 28 -9.18 -8.97 15.29
C ASP A 28 -9.29 -8.48 16.74
N PRO A 29 -9.94 -9.24 17.64
CA PRO A 29 -10.05 -8.88 19.06
C PRO A 29 -8.72 -8.59 19.77
N TYR A 30 -7.60 -9.08 19.23
CA TYR A 30 -6.27 -8.71 19.71
C TYR A 30 -6.01 -7.20 19.68
N PHE A 31 -6.54 -6.48 18.68
CA PHE A 31 -6.39 -5.04 18.54
C PHE A 31 -7.56 -4.24 19.12
N TYR A 32 -8.47 -4.87 19.87
CA TYR A 32 -9.59 -4.17 20.48
C TYR A 32 -9.11 -3.06 21.42
N GLY A 33 -9.56 -1.82 21.17
CA GLY A 33 -9.13 -0.63 21.92
C GLY A 33 -7.78 -0.04 21.48
N LEU A 34 -7.11 -0.64 20.50
CA LEU A 34 -5.89 -0.12 19.87
C LEU A 34 -6.16 0.31 18.42
N ALA A 35 -6.91 -0.48 17.66
CA ALA A 35 -7.28 -0.16 16.29
C ALA A 35 -8.29 0.98 16.25
N ASN A 36 -8.03 1.97 15.41
CA ASN A 36 -8.95 3.06 15.13
C ASN A 36 -9.01 3.32 13.63
N LEU A 37 -10.09 2.85 13.01
CA LEU A 37 -10.35 2.99 11.58
C LEU A 37 -10.48 4.45 11.12
N GLU A 38 -10.80 5.39 12.02
CA GLU A 38 -10.82 6.81 11.68
C GLU A 38 -9.41 7.39 11.55
N THR A 39 -8.43 6.86 12.30
CA THR A 39 -7.03 7.27 12.21
C THR A 39 -6.20 6.41 11.27
N GLU A 40 -6.72 5.25 10.87
CA GLU A 40 -6.09 4.30 9.94
C GLU A 40 -6.92 4.18 8.65
N PRO A 41 -7.02 5.25 7.84
CA PRO A 41 -7.81 5.22 6.62
C PRO A 41 -7.18 4.29 5.58
N SER A 42 -7.99 3.39 5.01
CA SER A 42 -7.57 2.56 3.88
C SER A 42 -7.22 3.46 2.68
N LYS A 43 -6.04 3.25 2.09
CA LYS A 43 -5.71 3.90 0.83
C LYS A 43 -6.60 3.32 -0.27
N GLN A 44 -7.11 4.18 -1.14
CA GLN A 44 -7.82 3.71 -2.33
C GLN A 44 -6.92 2.80 -3.16
N LEU A 45 -7.51 1.79 -3.78
CA LEU A 45 -6.81 0.87 -4.66
C LEU A 45 -6.02 1.67 -5.71
N ILE A 46 -4.71 1.51 -5.69
CA ILE A 46 -3.84 2.13 -6.67
C ILE A 46 -4.07 1.43 -8.01
N SER A 47 -4.34 2.21 -9.05
CA SER A 47 -4.51 1.66 -10.40
C SER A 47 -3.24 0.96 -10.85
N LYS A 48 -3.37 -0.19 -11.52
CA LYS A 48 -2.23 -0.88 -12.15
C LYS A 48 -1.46 0.02 -13.12
N PHE A 49 -2.12 1.04 -13.67
CA PHE A 49 -1.51 2.03 -14.55
C PHE A 49 -0.41 2.85 -13.86
N GLU A 50 -0.56 3.15 -12.56
CA GLU A 50 0.45 3.91 -11.81
C GLU A 50 1.79 3.16 -11.73
N PHE A 51 1.78 1.83 -11.83
CA PHE A 51 2.98 0.98 -11.82
C PHE A 51 3.48 0.62 -13.23
N GLU A 52 2.94 1.21 -14.30
CA GLU A 52 3.36 0.85 -15.67
C GLU A 52 4.83 1.16 -15.96
N PHE A 53 5.38 2.19 -15.32
CA PHE A 53 6.78 2.57 -15.52
C PHE A 53 7.74 1.44 -15.13
N GLU A 54 7.41 0.63 -14.13
CA GLU A 54 8.22 -0.52 -13.69
C GLU A 54 8.23 -1.66 -14.71
N ARG A 55 7.15 -1.77 -15.49
CA ARG A 55 7.01 -2.81 -16.52
C ARG A 55 7.70 -2.42 -17.83
N ARG A 56 8.17 -1.18 -17.96
CA ARG A 56 8.91 -0.67 -19.13
C ARG A 56 10.40 -0.83 -18.90
N ARG A 57 11.15 -1.15 -19.96
CA ARG A 57 12.62 -1.08 -19.92
C ARG A 57 13.03 0.38 -20.01
N LEU A 58 13.34 0.99 -18.88
CA LEU A 58 13.76 2.38 -18.78
C LEU A 58 15.28 2.48 -18.72
N THR A 59 15.84 3.46 -19.44
CA THR A 59 17.24 3.85 -19.27
C THR A 59 17.38 4.77 -18.06
N LYS A 60 18.62 4.99 -17.60
CA LYS A 60 18.91 5.96 -16.53
C LYS A 60 18.40 7.38 -16.86
N ASN A 61 18.40 7.75 -18.14
CA ASN A 61 17.91 9.06 -18.58
C ASN A 61 16.39 9.14 -18.49
N ASP A 62 15.67 8.07 -18.85
CA ASP A 62 14.21 8.02 -18.76
C ASP A 62 13.73 8.14 -17.31
N VAL A 63 14.40 7.44 -16.37
CA VAL A 63 14.07 7.55 -14.94
C VAL A 63 14.34 8.96 -14.42
N ARG A 64 15.45 9.60 -14.83
CA ARG A 64 15.75 10.99 -14.44
C ARG A 64 14.67 11.95 -14.91
N GLU A 65 14.20 11.77 -16.14
CA GLU A 65 13.13 12.58 -16.73
C GLU A 65 11.79 12.38 -16.00
N LEU A 66 11.43 11.14 -15.64
CA LEU A 66 10.23 10.87 -14.83
C LEU A 66 10.29 11.58 -13.48
N ILE A 67 11.42 11.52 -12.78
CA ILE A 67 11.61 12.23 -11.51
C ILE A 67 11.50 13.75 -11.70
N TYR A 68 12.13 14.29 -12.75
CA TYR A 68 12.08 15.73 -13.02
C TYR A 68 10.65 16.21 -13.28
N ARG A 69 9.87 15.46 -14.06
CA ARG A 69 8.46 15.76 -14.32
C ARG A 69 7.62 15.75 -13.05
N GLU A 70 7.84 14.79 -12.16
CA GLU A 70 7.13 14.72 -10.88
C GLU A 70 7.45 15.94 -10.01
N LEU A 71 8.73 16.32 -9.91
CA LEU A 71 9.15 17.51 -9.15
C LEU A 71 8.52 18.79 -9.71
N VAL A 72 8.48 18.96 -11.03
CA VAL A 72 7.87 20.12 -11.68
C VAL A 72 6.35 20.11 -11.51
N TYR A 73 5.70 18.96 -11.65
CA TYR A 73 4.26 18.80 -11.46
C TYR A 73 3.85 19.16 -10.02
N GLU A 74 4.52 18.60 -9.02
CA GLU A 74 4.32 18.93 -7.60
C GLU A 74 4.51 20.42 -7.31
N ALA A 75 5.56 21.03 -7.88
CA ALA A 75 5.80 22.46 -7.72
C ALA A 75 4.69 23.31 -8.35
N LEU A 76 4.13 22.90 -9.50
CA LEU A 76 3.05 23.63 -10.16
C LEU A 76 1.70 23.47 -9.45
N VAL A 77 1.39 22.28 -8.93
CA VAL A 77 0.15 22.00 -8.19
C VAL A 77 0.11 22.76 -6.88
N LYS A 78 1.23 22.85 -6.14
CA LYS A 78 1.32 23.61 -4.87
C LYS A 78 1.33 25.13 -5.04
N VAL A 79 1.55 25.65 -6.24
CA VAL A 79 1.45 27.09 -6.53
C VAL A 79 0.01 27.51 -6.82
N HIS A 80 -0.89 26.56 -7.09
CA HIS A 80 -2.29 26.82 -7.45
C HIS A 80 -3.31 26.19 -6.47
N ALA A 81 -2.86 25.64 -5.35
CA ALA A 81 -3.68 25.09 -4.27
C ALA A 81 -3.46 25.89 -2.98
#